data_AF-A0A8K1DDS0-F1
#
_entry.id   AF-A0A8K1DDS0-F1
#
_cell.length_a   1.000
_cell.length_b   1.000
_cell.length_c   1.000
_cell.angle_alpha   90.00
_cell.angle_beta   90.00
_cell.angle_gamma   90.00
#
_symmetry.space_group_name_H-M   'P 1'
#
loop_
_entity.id
_entity.type
_entity.pdbx_description
1 polymer ?
#
loop_
_entity_poly.entity_id
_entity_poly.type
_entity_poly.pdbx_seq_one_letter_code
_entity_poly.pdbx_strand_id
1 'polypeptide(L)'
;MKLSHHPETAVKGADVVVTDTFVSIHHQTTDRTNDFLPYFQVNSSLMKKANPSAIFMHCLPAKRGQEVTSEVIDGHQSVIWDEAENRLHAQKALMVALLRV
;
A
#
# COMPACT_ATOMS: atom_id res chain seq x y z
N MET A 1 16.64 -3.59 7.92
CA MET A 1 15.39 -4.21 7.40
C MET A 1 14.91 -5.22 8.42
N LYS A 2 13.65 -5.12 8.88
CA LYS A 2 13.07 -6.02 9.88
C LYS A 2 11.90 -6.76 9.22
N LEU A 3 11.88 -8.08 9.33
CA LEU A 3 10.78 -8.94 8.87
C LEU A 3 9.93 -9.35 10.06
N SER A 4 8.61 -9.42 9.86
CA SER A 4 7.64 -9.78 10.88
C SER A 4 6.43 -10.44 10.25
N HIS A 5 5.91 -11.48 10.88
CA HIS A 5 4.62 -12.08 10.54
C HIS A 5 3.44 -11.42 11.29
N HIS A 6 3.72 -10.42 12.12
CA HIS A 6 2.71 -9.67 12.87
C HIS A 6 2.63 -8.23 12.34
N PRO A 7 1.57 -7.87 11.61
CA PRO A 7 1.45 -6.54 10.99
C PRO A 7 1.40 -5.43 12.02
N GLU A 8 0.78 -5.67 13.19
CA GLU A 8 0.74 -4.71 14.29
C GLU A 8 2.13 -4.30 14.80
N THR A 9 3.06 -5.27 14.83
CA THR A 9 4.44 -5.00 15.21
C THR A 9 5.20 -4.28 14.09
N ALA A 10 4.84 -4.55 12.84
CA ALA A 10 5.47 -3.95 11.67
C ALA A 10 5.09 -2.48 11.50
N VAL A 11 3.84 -2.10 11.78
CA VAL A 11 3.35 -0.72 11.61
C VAL A 11 3.68 0.19 12.79
N LYS A 12 4.14 -0.34 13.93
CA LYS A 12 4.34 0.46 15.14
C LYS A 12 5.36 1.58 14.91
N GLY A 13 4.88 2.82 14.96
CA GLY A 13 5.70 4.01 14.71
C GLY A 13 6.09 4.23 13.25
N ALA A 14 5.46 3.53 12.30
CA ALA A 14 5.70 3.75 10.87
C ALA A 14 5.11 5.09 10.43
N ASP A 15 5.85 5.81 9.58
CA ASP A 15 5.38 7.05 8.93
C ASP A 15 4.63 6.78 7.62
N VAL A 16 4.85 5.60 7.03
CA VAL A 16 4.17 5.16 5.81
C VAL A 16 3.77 3.71 5.98
N VAL A 17 2.50 3.41 5.70
CA VAL A 17 2.00 2.03 5.60
C VAL A 17 1.64 1.77 4.14
N VAL A 18 2.27 0.75 3.56
CA VAL A 18 2.08 0.37 2.17
C VAL A 18 1.52 -1.05 2.10
N THR A 19 0.57 -1.28 1.22
CA THR A 19 0.10 -2.62 0.87
C THR A 19 -0.14 -2.75 -0.63
N ASP A 20 -0.37 -3.98 -1.07
CA ASP A 20 -0.74 -4.34 -2.45
C ASP A 20 -1.75 -5.49 -2.37
N THR A 21 -2.42 -5.75 -3.49
CA THR A 21 -3.24 -6.92 -3.71
C THR A 21 -2.52 -8.21 -3.32
N PHE A 22 -3.22 -9.10 -2.61
CA PHE A 22 -2.65 -10.35 -2.12
C PHE A 22 -2.26 -11.35 -3.22
N VAL A 23 -2.80 -11.17 -4.42
CA VAL A 23 -2.54 -12.02 -5.58
C VAL A 23 -2.02 -11.13 -6.70
N SER A 24 -0.75 -11.35 -7.06
CA SER A 24 -0.14 -10.70 -8.20
C SER A 24 -0.85 -11.08 -9.50
N ILE A 25 -0.91 -10.13 -10.43
CA ILE A 25 -1.48 -10.27 -11.79
C ILE A 25 -1.00 -11.51 -12.57
N HIS A 26 0.14 -12.11 -12.23
CA HIS A 26 0.73 -13.26 -12.94
C HIS A 26 0.55 -14.61 -12.21
N HIS A 27 -0.09 -14.63 -11.04
CA HIS A 27 -0.29 -15.84 -10.22
C HIS A 27 -1.78 -16.09 -9.94
N GLN A 28 -2.57 -16.27 -11.00
CA GLN A 28 -4.03 -16.45 -10.92
C GLN A 28 -4.51 -17.80 -10.33
N THR A 29 -3.60 -18.72 -10.01
CA THR A 29 -3.95 -20.12 -9.77
C THR A 29 -4.37 -20.48 -8.35
N THR A 30 -4.18 -19.60 -7.36
CA THR A 30 -4.63 -19.85 -5.97
C THR A 30 -5.13 -18.57 -5.33
N ASP A 31 -6.40 -18.55 -4.93
CA ASP A 31 -6.93 -17.52 -4.03
C ASP A 31 -6.22 -17.62 -2.67
N ARG A 32 -5.33 -16.65 -2.42
CA ARG A 32 -4.57 -16.56 -1.16
C ARG A 32 -5.22 -15.65 -0.14
N THR A 33 -6.44 -15.18 -0.41
CA THR A 33 -7.14 -14.24 0.47
C THR A 33 -7.24 -14.77 1.90
N ASN A 34 -7.45 -16.08 2.05
CA ASN A 34 -7.54 -16.74 3.37
C ASN A 34 -6.19 -16.80 4.12
N ASP A 35 -5.07 -16.69 3.43
CA ASP A 35 -3.74 -16.65 4.08
C ASP A 35 -3.51 -15.30 4.77
N PHE A 36 -4.10 -14.24 4.22
CA PHE A 36 -3.83 -12.86 4.62
C PHE A 36 -4.97 -12.23 5.42
N LEU A 37 -6.23 -12.53 5.08
CA LEU A 37 -7.37 -12.02 5.83
C LEU A 37 -7.62 -12.82 7.12
N PRO A 38 -8.03 -12.14 8.21
CA PRO A 38 -8.16 -10.69 8.34
C PRO A 38 -6.85 -10.00 8.74
N TYR A 39 -5.79 -10.75 9.02
CA TYR A 39 -4.63 -10.29 9.77
C TYR A 39 -3.83 -9.18 9.09
N PHE A 40 -3.62 -9.27 7.77
CA PHE A 40 -2.81 -8.33 6.98
C PHE A 40 -3.62 -7.25 6.27
N GLN A 41 -4.95 -7.19 6.47
CA GLN A 41 -5.75 -6.10 5.92
C GLN A 41 -5.36 -4.78 6.57
N VAL A 42 -5.02 -3.78 5.75
CA VAL A 42 -4.85 -2.42 6.24
C VAL A 42 -6.22 -1.81 6.49
N ASN A 43 -6.57 -1.70 7.78
CA ASN A 43 -7.82 -1.12 8.24
C ASN A 43 -7.55 -0.02 9.28
N SER A 44 -8.61 0.69 9.67
CA SER A 44 -8.57 1.78 10.65
C SER A 44 -7.92 1.40 11.98
N SER A 45 -8.06 0.14 12.43
CA SER A 45 -7.43 -0.35 13.66
C SER A 45 -5.92 -0.50 13.52
N LEU A 46 -5.45 -1.03 12.38
CA LEU A 46 -4.03 -1.17 12.09
C LEU A 46 -3.36 0.19 11.89
N MET A 47 -3.99 1.12 11.15
CA MET A 47 -3.46 2.47 10.93
C MET A 47 -3.30 3.25 12.24
N LYS A 48 -4.19 3.07 13.22
CA LYS A 48 -4.06 3.69 14.56
C LYS A 48 -2.82 3.24 15.34
N LYS A 49 -2.18 2.12 14.96
CA LYS A 49 -0.94 1.63 15.57
C LYS A 49 0.31 2.27 14.93
N ALA A 50 0.17 2.90 13.77
CA ALA A 50 1.22 3.68 13.12
C ALA A 50 1.40 5.05 13.78
N ASN A 51 2.31 5.86 13.25
CA ASN A 51 2.43 7.26 13.64
C ASN A 51 1.07 7.98 13.37
N PRO A 52 0.57 8.86 14.27
CA PRO A 52 -0.65 9.64 14.00
C PRO A 52 -0.64 10.44 12.69
N SER A 53 0.55 10.84 12.22
CA SER A 53 0.74 11.52 10.94
C SER A 53 1.14 10.58 9.80
N ALA A 54 1.01 9.27 9.99
CA ALA A 54 1.34 8.30 8.96
C ALA A 54 0.44 8.47 7.73
N ILE A 55 1.02 8.27 6.56
CA ILE A 55 0.27 8.20 5.30
C ILE A 55 0.07 6.74 4.86
N PHE A 56 -1.00 6.51 4.12
CA PHE A 56 -1.29 5.25 3.47
C PHE A 56 -1.01 5.34 1.96
N MET A 57 -0.30 4.34 1.45
CA MET A 57 0.08 4.21 0.04
C MET A 57 -0.34 2.85 -0.52
N HIS A 58 -0.65 2.81 -1.82
CA HIS A 58 -1.02 1.61 -2.56
C HIS A 58 -0.79 1.84 -4.06
N CYS A 59 -0.06 0.93 -4.71
CA CYS A 59 0.39 1.06 -6.10
C CYS A 59 -0.73 1.03 -7.17
N LEU A 60 -1.90 0.47 -6.81
CA LEU A 60 -3.11 0.28 -7.62
C LEU A 60 -2.94 -0.79 -8.74
N PRO A 61 -4.04 -1.47 -9.15
CA PRO A 61 -5.42 -1.37 -8.65
C PRO A 61 -5.61 -1.99 -7.26
N ALA A 62 -6.51 -1.43 -6.45
CA ALA A 62 -6.85 -1.94 -5.12
C ALA A 62 -8.21 -2.64 -5.11
N LYS A 63 -8.35 -3.68 -4.28
CA LYS A 63 -9.60 -4.37 -3.92
C LYS A 63 -10.03 -3.98 -2.50
N ARG A 64 -10.91 -2.98 -2.43
CA ARG A 64 -11.58 -2.58 -1.18
C ARG A 64 -12.22 -3.80 -0.49
N GLY A 65 -11.97 -3.95 0.80
CA GLY A 65 -12.44 -5.08 1.61
C GLY A 65 -11.51 -6.30 1.60
N GLN A 66 -10.45 -6.31 0.78
CA GLN A 66 -9.38 -7.31 0.84
C GLN A 66 -8.14 -6.72 1.50
N GLU A 67 -7.13 -6.29 0.74
CA GLU A 67 -5.88 -5.77 1.31
C GLU A 67 -6.05 -4.45 2.07
N VAL A 68 -7.11 -3.70 1.78
CA VAL A 68 -7.41 -2.41 2.42
C VAL A 68 -8.91 -2.17 2.57
N THR A 69 -9.35 -1.52 3.65
CA THR A 69 -10.75 -1.08 3.81
C THR A 69 -11.03 0.24 3.09
N SER A 70 -12.28 0.48 2.69
CA SER A 70 -12.70 1.74 2.06
C SER A 70 -12.36 2.96 2.93
N GLU A 71 -12.54 2.85 4.25
CA GLU A 71 -12.23 3.91 5.22
C GLU A 71 -10.77 4.38 5.19
N VAL A 72 -9.83 3.46 4.91
CA VAL A 72 -8.41 3.79 4.83
C VAL A 72 -8.06 4.35 3.46
N ILE A 73 -8.41 3.65 2.38
CA ILE A 73 -8.01 4.06 1.02
C ILE A 73 -8.69 5.35 0.56
N ASP A 74 -9.92 5.62 1.01
CA ASP A 74 -10.68 6.84 0.72
C ASP A 74 -10.58 7.87 1.85
N GLY A 75 -9.82 7.57 2.91
CA GLY A 75 -9.67 8.40 4.09
C GLY A 75 -8.58 9.47 3.95
N HIS A 76 -8.53 10.39 4.93
CA HIS A 76 -7.63 11.55 4.92
C HIS A 76 -6.12 11.23 4.97
N GLN A 77 -5.73 10.04 5.46
CA GLN A 77 -4.32 9.61 5.49
C GLN A 77 -3.86 9.01 4.15
N SER A 78 -4.80 8.73 3.23
CA SER A 78 -4.51 8.12 1.94
C SER A 78 -3.92 9.13 0.98
N VAL A 79 -2.80 8.77 0.35
CA VAL A 79 -2.17 9.56 -0.72
C VAL A 79 -2.14 8.81 -2.05
N ILE A 80 -3.00 7.81 -2.24
CA ILE A 80 -2.96 6.92 -3.41
C ILE A 80 -3.07 7.67 -4.75
N TRP A 81 -3.77 8.81 -4.78
CA TRP A 81 -3.94 9.60 -6.00
C TRP A 81 -2.70 10.42 -6.32
N ASP A 82 -2.08 11.03 -5.31
CA ASP A 82 -0.79 11.72 -5.45
C ASP A 82 0.32 10.72 -5.82
N GLU A 83 0.32 9.53 -5.21
CA GLU A 83 1.22 8.43 -5.57
C GLU A 83 1.04 8.01 -7.04
N ALA A 84 -0.21 7.85 -7.49
CA ALA A 84 -0.52 7.51 -8.88
C ALA A 84 -0.13 8.63 -9.85
N GLU A 85 -0.38 9.90 -9.53
CA GLU A 85 0.02 11.03 -10.35
C GLU A 85 1.55 11.12 -10.48
N ASN A 86 2.27 10.90 -9.38
CA ASN A 86 3.72 10.96 -9.36
C ASN A 86 4.40 9.94 -10.27
N ARG A 87 3.70 8.88 -10.72
CA ARG A 87 4.18 8.00 -11.80
C ARG A 87 4.52 8.79 -13.06
N LEU A 88 3.66 9.73 -13.47
CA LEU A 88 3.87 10.57 -14.64
C LEU A 88 5.13 11.42 -14.49
N HIS A 89 5.27 12.11 -13.35
CA HIS A 89 6.36 13.04 -13.12
C HIS A 89 7.70 12.32 -12.99
N ALA A 90 7.74 11.22 -12.23
CA ALA A 90 8.93 10.40 -12.06
C ALA A 90 9.39 9.81 -13.40
N GLN A 91 8.48 9.27 -14.20
CA GLN A 91 8.80 8.68 -15.50
C GLN A 91 9.24 9.75 -16.52
N LYS A 92 8.61 10.94 -16.55
CA LYS A 92 9.07 12.08 -17.37
C LYS A 92 10.51 12.47 -17.04
N ALA A 93 10.82 12.62 -15.75
CA ALA A 93 12.15 12.98 -15.29
C ALA A 93 13.18 11.91 -15.70
N LEU A 94 12.84 10.63 -15.53
CA LEU A 94 13.68 9.51 -15.94
C LEU A 94 13.93 9.51 -17.46
N MET A 95 12.88 9.67 -18.28
CA MET A 95 13.02 9.74 -19.74
C MET A 95 13.95 10.87 -20.16
N VAL A 96 13.81 12.06 -19.56
CA VAL A 96 14.69 13.19 -19.83
C VAL A 96 16.14 12.87 -19.43
N ALA A 97 16.37 12.22 -18.30
CA ALA A 97 17.71 11.83 -17.87
C ALA A 97 18.36 10.81 -18.82
N LEU A 98 17.57 9.88 -19.39
CA LEU A 98 18.06 8.84 -20.29
C LEU A 98 18.22 9.29 -21.75
N LEU A 99 17.39 10.23 -22.22
CA LEU A 99 17.35 10.67 -23.62
C LEU A 99 18.15 11.95 -23.90
N ARG A 100 18.69 12.60 -22.86
CA ARG A 100 19.65 13.69 -23.01
C ARG A 100 20.98 13.11 -23.53
N VAL A 101 21.15 13.14 -24.85
CA VAL A 101 22.44 12.98 -25.54
C VAL A 101 23.25 14.25 -25.40
#